data_AF-A0A9P5G2Z2-F1
#
_entry.id   AF-A0A9P5G2Z2-F1
#
_cell.length_a   1.000
_cell.length_b   1.000
_cell.length_c   1.000
_cell.angle_alpha   90.00
_cell.angle_beta   90.00
_cell.angle_gamma   90.00
#
_symmetry.space_group_name_H-M   'P 1'
#
loop_
_entity.id
_entity.type
_entity.pdbx_description
1 polymer ?
#
loop_
_entity_poly.entity_id
_entity_poly.type
_entity_poly.pdbx_seq_one_letter_code
_entity_poly.pdbx_strand_id
1 'polypeptide(L)'
;MLAGSGTIPEILYFIFSAFFPVCTVQIFVGAIAERGRLLPSLVVGFIWTTVVYCPIAYWVWSGNGWLNKLGSLDFAGGGPVHIASGIASLSYSLFIGKRSNSPKKGNAKYRPQNPSTVFIGATLIWFGWFAFNSGTGLAVNLRTAYIVANTHIAACSACATWIALDRIFTGRFSITGACEGAIAGLVAITPSCAYVAPWAAFVSGAITAAVCRLSHKVTHYLNIDDTIEAFNLHAIGGIVGGILLGFFASPRVAALDGATEIDGGWVAHHWIQLGHQLADICAISLWSFVLTYIICFCVNYIPGLHLRLTPEEELAGCDMMEIYEVGGAYDEEPETAAPIFGQSFAGNASPADLSEKV
;
A
#
# COMPACT_ATOMS: atom_id res chain seq x y z
N MET A 1 14.35 -11.23 -17.38
CA MET A 1 13.13 -12.02 -17.58
C MET A 1 12.96 -12.91 -16.37
N LEU A 2 11.87 -12.73 -15.63
CA LEU A 2 11.48 -13.65 -14.55
C LEU A 2 11.14 -14.99 -15.24
N ALA A 3 11.77 -16.07 -14.80
CA ALA A 3 11.85 -17.33 -15.52
C ALA A 3 10.46 -17.91 -15.83
N GLY A 4 10.22 -18.20 -17.11
CA GLY A 4 9.05 -18.93 -17.56
C GLY A 4 9.03 -20.33 -16.95
N SER A 5 8.01 -20.62 -16.15
CA SER A 5 7.60 -21.98 -15.85
C SER A 5 6.69 -22.45 -17.00
N GLY A 6 7.10 -23.53 -17.65
CA GLY A 6 6.62 -23.98 -18.96
C GLY A 6 5.19 -24.53 -19.04
N THR A 7 4.20 -23.78 -18.57
CA THR A 7 2.76 -24.06 -18.80
C THR A 7 1.91 -22.82 -19.05
N ILE A 8 2.40 -21.62 -18.72
CA ILE A 8 1.66 -20.35 -18.86
C ILE A 8 2.30 -19.47 -19.96
N PRO A 9 1.52 -18.96 -20.93
CA PRO A 9 2.04 -18.03 -21.93
C PRO A 9 2.67 -16.79 -21.30
N GLU A 10 3.84 -16.35 -21.80
CA GLU A 10 4.58 -15.21 -21.23
C GLU A 10 3.77 -13.92 -21.19
N ILE A 11 2.93 -13.67 -22.21
CA ILE A 11 2.06 -12.48 -22.23
C ILE A 11 1.00 -12.52 -21.12
N LEU A 12 0.50 -13.71 -20.76
CA LEU A 12 -0.46 -13.86 -19.67
C LEU A 12 0.24 -13.65 -18.32
N TYR A 13 1.43 -14.21 -18.14
CA TYR A 13 2.26 -13.96 -16.97
C TYR A 13 2.59 -12.46 -16.83
N PHE A 14 2.98 -11.79 -17.93
CA PHE A 14 3.25 -10.36 -17.94
C PHE A 14 2.04 -9.55 -17.47
N ILE A 15 0.84 -9.81 -18.01
CA ILE A 15 -0.38 -9.10 -17.62
C ILE A 15 -0.69 -9.34 -16.14
N PHE A 16 -0.61 -10.59 -15.67
CA PHE A 16 -0.83 -10.93 -14.27
C PHE A 16 0.18 -10.20 -13.36
N SER A 17 1.48 -10.29 -13.66
CA SER A 17 2.53 -9.66 -12.88
C SER A 17 2.46 -8.13 -12.91
N ALA A 18 1.95 -7.51 -13.99
CA ALA A 18 1.78 -6.07 -14.09
C ALA A 18 0.74 -5.50 -13.11
N PHE A 19 -0.20 -6.31 -12.61
CA PHE A 19 -1.15 -5.85 -11.59
C PHE A 19 -0.48 -5.53 -10.25
N PHE A 20 0.58 -6.26 -9.88
CA PHE A 20 1.26 -6.06 -8.60
C PHE A 20 1.89 -4.65 -8.46
N PRO A 21 2.71 -4.15 -9.42
CA PRO A 21 3.20 -2.77 -9.34
C PRO A 21 2.08 -1.74 -9.40
N VAL A 22 1.04 -1.96 -10.20
CA VAL A 22 -0.12 -1.05 -10.28
C VAL A 22 -0.78 -0.90 -8.91
N CYS A 23 -1.11 -2.01 -8.25
CA CYS A 23 -1.68 -1.98 -6.90
C CYS A 23 -0.71 -1.35 -5.90
N THR A 24 0.59 -1.65 -6.00
CA THR A 24 1.62 -1.11 -5.10
C THR A 24 1.67 0.41 -5.17
N VAL A 25 1.64 1.00 -6.37
CA VAL A 25 1.62 2.46 -6.56
C VAL A 25 0.32 3.05 -6.03
N GLN A 26 -0.83 2.44 -6.34
CA GLN A 26 -2.13 2.91 -5.84
C GLN A 26 -2.18 2.96 -4.30
N ILE A 27 -1.53 2.01 -3.62
CA ILE A 27 -1.46 2.00 -2.15
C ILE A 27 -0.72 3.21 -1.59
N PHE A 28 0.45 3.61 -2.13
CA PHE A 28 1.17 4.75 -1.52
C PHE A 28 0.76 6.10 -2.10
N VAL A 29 0.24 6.16 -3.32
CA VAL A 29 -0.28 7.40 -3.90
C VAL A 29 -1.51 7.88 -3.13
N GLY A 30 -2.26 7.01 -2.45
CA GLY A 30 -3.33 7.47 -1.53
C GLY A 30 -2.84 8.39 -0.40
N ALA A 31 -1.53 8.40 -0.08
CA ALA A 31 -0.92 9.36 0.84
C ALA A 31 -1.09 10.82 0.39
N ILE A 32 -1.37 11.08 -0.89
CA ILE A 32 -1.48 12.45 -1.42
C ILE A 32 -2.82 13.11 -1.10
N ALA A 33 -3.83 12.32 -0.73
CA ALA A 33 -5.20 12.82 -0.58
C ALA A 33 -5.27 14.07 0.32
N GLU A 34 -6.13 15.01 -0.07
CA GLU A 34 -6.37 16.34 0.53
C GLU A 34 -5.29 17.41 0.36
N ARG A 35 -4.03 17.08 0.00
CA ARG A 35 -2.96 18.12 -0.06
C ARG A 35 -1.87 17.95 -1.11
N GLY A 36 -1.85 16.82 -1.81
CA GLY A 36 -0.91 16.58 -2.89
C GLY A 36 -1.49 16.89 -4.25
N ARG A 37 -0.63 17.14 -5.24
CA ARG A 37 -1.00 17.36 -6.64
C ARG A 37 -1.03 16.04 -7.41
N LEU A 38 -1.99 15.84 -8.31
CA LEU A 38 -2.20 14.56 -8.98
C LEU A 38 -1.07 14.24 -9.97
N LEU A 39 -0.79 15.14 -10.91
CA LEU A 39 0.21 14.91 -11.96
C LEU A 39 1.61 14.61 -11.40
N PRO A 40 2.16 15.39 -10.45
CA PRO A 40 3.47 15.09 -9.84
C PRO A 40 3.48 13.72 -9.15
N SER A 41 2.37 13.33 -8.52
CA SER A 41 2.24 12.03 -7.86
C SER A 41 2.26 10.87 -8.87
N LEU A 42 1.67 11.05 -10.05
CA LEU A 42 1.77 10.08 -11.15
C LEU A 42 3.21 9.95 -11.66
N VAL A 43 3.94 11.06 -11.78
CA VAL A 43 5.36 11.06 -12.15
C VAL A 43 6.20 10.32 -11.09
N VAL A 44 5.97 10.59 -9.80
CA VAL A 44 6.59 9.83 -8.71
C VAL A 44 6.26 8.34 -8.84
N GLY A 45 4.99 7.97 -9.03
CA GLY A 45 4.56 6.58 -9.18
C GLY A 45 5.27 5.85 -10.33
N PHE A 46 5.42 6.48 -11.48
CA PHE A 46 6.12 5.92 -12.64
C PHE A 46 7.62 5.69 -12.35
N ILE A 47 8.31 6.70 -11.83
CA ILE A 47 9.73 6.60 -11.48
C ILE A 47 9.93 5.55 -10.39
N TRP A 48 9.10 5.59 -9.34
CA TRP A 48 9.15 4.68 -8.20
C TRP A 48 8.96 3.22 -8.63
N THR A 49 8.01 2.95 -9.54
CA THR A 49 7.84 1.60 -10.10
C THR A 49 9.14 1.10 -10.73
N THR A 50 9.82 1.95 -11.48
CA THR A 50 11.05 1.58 -12.20
C THR A 50 12.24 1.37 -11.28
N VAL A 51 12.47 2.26 -10.31
CA VAL A 51 13.71 2.27 -9.52
C VAL A 51 13.56 1.72 -8.09
N VAL A 52 12.33 1.52 -7.61
CA VAL A 52 12.05 0.98 -6.28
C VAL A 52 11.40 -0.39 -6.39
N TYR A 53 10.23 -0.46 -7.03
CA TYR A 53 9.48 -1.72 -7.14
C TYR A 53 10.23 -2.79 -7.94
N CYS A 54 10.66 -2.48 -9.17
CA CYS A 54 11.32 -3.46 -10.04
C CYS A 54 12.59 -4.07 -9.39
N PRO A 55 13.49 -3.31 -8.74
CA PRO A 55 14.58 -3.88 -7.97
C PRO A 55 14.13 -4.78 -6.83
N ILE A 56 13.17 -4.35 -6.00
CA ILE A 56 12.66 -5.18 -4.90
C ILE A 56 12.04 -6.49 -5.43
N ALA A 57 11.18 -6.41 -6.44
CA ALA A 57 10.59 -7.57 -7.09
C ALA A 57 11.67 -8.50 -7.67
N TYR A 58 12.74 -7.95 -8.24
CA TYR A 58 13.88 -8.75 -8.69
C TYR A 58 14.60 -9.45 -7.53
N TRP A 59 14.82 -8.77 -6.41
CA TRP A 59 15.50 -9.37 -5.25
C TRP A 59 14.75 -10.57 -4.69
N VAL A 60 13.41 -10.46 -4.62
CA VAL A 60 12.53 -11.42 -3.95
C VAL A 60 12.09 -12.56 -4.88
N TRP A 61 11.69 -12.25 -6.12
CA TRP A 61 11.05 -13.23 -7.01
C TRP A 61 11.92 -13.72 -8.16
N SER A 62 13.01 -13.04 -8.49
CA SER A 62 13.94 -13.61 -9.47
C SER A 62 14.72 -14.75 -8.81
N GLY A 63 14.89 -15.87 -9.50
CA GLY A 63 15.84 -16.91 -9.08
C GLY A 63 17.30 -16.42 -9.00
N ASN A 64 17.59 -15.24 -9.57
CA ASN A 64 18.89 -14.57 -9.40
C ASN A 64 18.91 -13.46 -8.34
N GLY A 65 17.76 -13.14 -7.77
CA GLY A 65 17.59 -12.16 -6.71
C GLY A 65 18.33 -12.60 -5.43
N TRP A 66 18.93 -11.64 -4.74
CA TRP A 66 19.76 -11.95 -3.58
C TRP A 66 18.94 -12.35 -2.35
N LEU A 67 17.73 -11.81 -2.17
CA LEU A 67 16.81 -12.22 -1.10
C LEU A 67 16.26 -13.62 -1.35
N ASN A 68 15.91 -13.92 -2.60
CA ASN A 68 15.55 -15.26 -3.04
C ASN A 68 16.67 -16.28 -2.74
N LYS A 69 17.91 -15.96 -3.12
CA LYS A 69 19.10 -16.80 -2.87
C LYS A 69 19.48 -16.91 -1.40
N LEU A 70 19.19 -15.89 -0.59
CA LEU A 70 19.35 -15.93 0.86
C LEU A 70 18.40 -16.95 1.50
N GLY A 71 17.26 -17.24 0.85
CA GLY A 71 16.21 -18.11 1.39
C GLY A 71 15.10 -17.33 2.10
N SER A 72 14.93 -16.03 1.82
CA SER A 72 13.71 -15.34 2.26
C SER A 72 12.50 -15.89 1.50
N LEU A 73 11.39 -16.02 2.23
CA LEU A 73 10.13 -16.49 1.67
C LEU A 73 9.18 -15.31 1.53
N ASP A 74 8.62 -15.16 0.33
CA ASP A 74 7.51 -14.28 0.06
C ASP A 74 6.73 -14.80 -1.15
N PHE A 75 5.56 -15.38 -0.89
CA PHE A 75 4.78 -16.01 -1.93
C PHE A 75 4.15 -14.99 -2.89
N ALA A 76 3.30 -14.08 -2.39
CA ALA A 76 2.50 -13.18 -3.21
C ALA A 76 2.80 -11.68 -2.99
N GLY A 77 3.89 -11.32 -2.31
CA GLY A 77 4.36 -9.94 -2.27
C GLY A 77 4.10 -9.20 -0.96
N GLY A 78 4.32 -9.84 0.17
CA GLY A 78 4.36 -9.15 1.47
C GLY A 78 5.39 -8.02 1.47
N GLY A 79 6.59 -8.29 0.97
CA GLY A 79 7.68 -7.33 0.81
C GLY A 79 7.46 -6.37 -0.36
N PRO A 80 7.54 -6.84 -1.63
CA PRO A 80 7.44 -6.00 -2.83
C PRO A 80 6.17 -5.16 -2.94
N VAL A 81 5.03 -5.63 -2.43
CA VAL A 81 3.77 -4.89 -2.49
C VAL A 81 3.54 -4.16 -1.17
N HIS A 82 3.35 -4.87 -0.06
CA HIS A 82 2.81 -4.24 1.16
C HIS A 82 3.85 -3.47 1.97
N ILE A 83 4.98 -4.08 2.31
CA ILE A 83 6.05 -3.37 3.04
C ILE A 83 6.56 -2.20 2.19
N ALA A 84 6.87 -2.44 0.92
CA ALA A 84 7.38 -1.41 0.03
C ALA A 84 6.42 -0.22 -0.09
N SER A 85 5.14 -0.44 -0.42
CA SER A 85 4.17 0.65 -0.54
C SER A 85 3.83 1.32 0.78
N GLY A 86 3.67 0.58 1.87
CA GLY A 86 3.36 1.19 3.17
C GLY A 86 4.50 2.07 3.69
N ILE A 87 5.75 1.66 3.46
CA ILE A 87 6.93 2.46 3.80
C ILE A 87 7.09 3.64 2.84
N ALA A 88 6.78 3.46 1.55
CA ALA A 88 6.73 4.56 0.60
C ALA A 88 5.67 5.60 1.00
N SER A 89 4.49 5.16 1.47
CA SER A 89 3.42 6.02 1.97
C SER A 89 3.88 6.87 3.16
N LEU A 90 4.57 6.24 4.12
CA LEU A 90 5.19 6.94 5.24
C LEU A 90 6.20 7.98 4.75
N SER A 91 7.14 7.57 3.89
CA SER A 91 8.18 8.46 3.36
C SER A 91 7.57 9.65 2.61
N TYR A 92 6.56 9.39 1.77
CA TYR A 92 5.87 10.41 1.00
C TYR A 92 5.15 11.39 1.93
N SER A 93 4.40 10.88 2.91
CA SER A 93 3.67 11.68 3.89
C SER A 93 4.61 12.56 4.73
N LEU A 94 5.77 12.03 5.13
CA LEU A 94 6.80 12.80 5.83
C LEU A 94 7.41 13.90 4.94
N PHE A 95 7.57 13.63 3.65
CA PHE A 95 8.13 14.59 2.71
C PHE A 95 7.17 15.76 2.43
N ILE A 96 5.92 15.48 2.04
CA ILE A 96 4.92 16.53 1.74
C ILE A 96 4.44 17.27 2.99
N GLY A 97 4.64 16.67 4.16
CA GLY A 97 4.22 17.22 5.44
C GLY A 97 2.73 17.04 5.73
N LYS A 98 2.34 17.46 6.93
CA LYS A 98 0.98 17.31 7.45
C LYS A 98 -0.01 18.21 6.74
N ARG A 99 -1.26 17.78 6.65
CA ARG A 99 -2.39 18.61 6.23
C ARG A 99 -2.59 19.80 7.16
N SER A 100 -2.99 20.93 6.61
CA SER A 100 -3.23 22.19 7.33
C SER A 100 -4.32 22.03 8.41
N ASN A 101 -5.32 21.18 8.14
CA ASN A 101 -6.38 20.79 9.08
C ASN A 101 -6.11 19.46 9.81
N SER A 102 -4.87 18.92 9.76
CA SER A 102 -4.53 17.72 10.50
C SER A 102 -4.86 17.96 11.98
N PRO A 103 -5.66 17.09 12.63
CA PRO A 103 -6.12 17.32 13.99
C PRO A 103 -4.97 17.68 14.91
N LYS A 104 -4.92 18.94 15.35
CA LYS A 104 -4.19 19.27 16.57
C LYS A 104 -4.83 18.45 17.67
N LYS A 105 -4.01 17.75 18.46
CA LYS A 105 -4.40 16.92 19.62
C LYS A 105 -5.80 17.28 20.14
N GLY A 106 -6.80 16.50 19.74
CA GLY A 106 -8.15 16.57 20.31
C GLY A 106 -9.31 16.88 19.36
N ASN A 107 -9.12 17.54 18.20
CA ASN A 107 -10.27 17.96 17.37
C ASN A 107 -10.09 17.63 15.88
N ALA A 108 -11.08 16.90 15.35
CA ALA A 108 -11.27 16.38 13.99
C ALA A 108 -10.52 15.07 13.64
N LYS A 109 -11.06 13.92 14.05
CA LYS A 109 -10.81 12.69 13.28
C LYS A 109 -11.28 12.94 11.85
N TYR A 110 -10.39 12.79 10.87
CA TYR A 110 -10.82 12.67 9.48
C TYR A 110 -11.85 11.53 9.44
N ARG A 111 -13.09 11.89 9.16
CA ARG A 111 -14.18 10.90 9.07
C ARG A 111 -14.16 10.38 7.65
N PRO A 112 -14.30 9.06 7.44
CA PRO A 112 -14.50 8.54 6.10
C PRO A 112 -15.67 9.31 5.48
N GLN A 113 -15.44 9.93 4.32
CA GLN A 113 -16.46 10.71 3.61
C GLN A 113 -17.72 9.85 3.39
N ASN A 114 -17.54 8.56 3.10
CA ASN A 114 -18.62 7.60 2.92
C ASN A 114 -18.21 6.17 3.36
N PRO A 115 -18.68 5.69 4.52
CA PRO A 115 -18.44 4.31 4.97
C PRO A 115 -18.91 3.22 4.01
N SER A 116 -19.95 3.49 3.21
CA SER A 116 -20.45 2.53 2.19
C SER A 116 -19.46 2.38 1.05
N THR A 117 -18.80 3.46 0.62
CA THR A 117 -17.75 3.40 -0.40
C THR A 117 -16.53 2.64 0.09
N VAL A 118 -16.13 2.83 1.35
CA VAL A 118 -15.09 2.02 1.99
C VAL A 118 -15.46 0.53 1.98
N PHE A 119 -16.71 0.20 2.32
CA PHE A 119 -17.19 -1.18 2.32
C PHE A 119 -17.20 -1.81 0.93
N ILE A 120 -17.67 -1.07 -0.10
CA ILE A 120 -17.62 -1.53 -1.50
C ILE A 120 -16.17 -1.76 -1.93
N GLY A 121 -15.29 -0.80 -1.67
CA GLY A 121 -13.86 -0.91 -1.99
C GLY A 121 -13.22 -2.13 -1.31
N ALA A 122 -13.44 -2.31 -0.01
CA ALA A 122 -12.93 -3.46 0.74
C ALA A 122 -13.48 -4.79 0.22
N THR A 123 -14.74 -4.84 -0.22
CA THR A 123 -15.34 -6.04 -0.83
C THR A 123 -14.67 -6.38 -2.16
N LEU A 124 -14.45 -5.39 -3.03
CA LEU A 124 -13.75 -5.58 -4.30
C LEU A 124 -12.29 -6.00 -4.09
N ILE A 125 -11.61 -5.38 -3.12
CA ILE A 125 -10.25 -5.73 -2.73
C ILE A 125 -10.18 -7.17 -2.22
N TRP A 126 -11.08 -7.59 -1.33
CA TRP A 126 -11.11 -8.97 -0.83
C TRP A 126 -11.37 -9.97 -1.97
N PHE A 127 -12.34 -9.70 -2.83
CA PHE A 127 -12.61 -10.54 -3.99
C PHE A 127 -11.39 -10.66 -4.92
N GLY A 128 -10.77 -9.52 -5.26
CA GLY A 128 -9.55 -9.47 -6.06
C GLY A 128 -8.37 -10.19 -5.41
N TRP A 129 -8.29 -10.20 -4.07
CA TRP A 129 -7.20 -10.83 -3.33
C TRP A 129 -7.15 -12.35 -3.50
N PHE A 130 -8.29 -12.99 -3.80
CA PHE A 130 -8.29 -14.41 -4.17
C PHE A 130 -7.45 -14.63 -5.42
N ALA A 131 -7.62 -13.80 -6.45
CA ALA A 131 -6.82 -13.88 -7.67
C ALA A 131 -5.36 -13.45 -7.42
N PHE A 132 -5.15 -12.41 -6.61
CA PHE A 132 -3.82 -11.92 -6.23
C PHE A 132 -2.96 -13.03 -5.59
N ASN A 133 -3.49 -13.69 -4.56
CA ASN A 133 -2.76 -14.76 -3.88
C ASN A 133 -2.74 -16.05 -4.70
N SER A 134 -3.90 -16.59 -5.09
CA SER A 134 -3.95 -17.92 -5.75
C SER A 134 -3.34 -17.92 -7.16
N GLY A 135 -3.46 -16.81 -7.89
CA GLY A 135 -2.87 -16.64 -9.22
C GLY A 135 -1.35 -16.66 -9.19
N THR A 136 -0.72 -16.27 -8.07
CA THR A 136 0.74 -16.30 -7.93
C THR A 136 1.31 -17.72 -8.00
N GLY A 137 0.49 -18.73 -7.70
CA GLY A 137 0.88 -20.14 -7.85
C GLY A 137 0.95 -20.63 -9.30
N LEU A 138 0.41 -19.88 -10.28
CA LEU A 138 0.41 -20.18 -11.72
C LEU A 138 -0.10 -21.59 -12.08
N ALA A 139 -0.93 -22.19 -11.21
CA ALA A 139 -1.46 -23.54 -11.35
C ALA A 139 -2.76 -23.70 -10.55
N VAL A 140 -3.52 -24.74 -10.90
CA VAL A 140 -4.71 -25.18 -10.16
C VAL A 140 -4.41 -26.56 -9.57
N ASN A 141 -4.12 -26.61 -8.27
CA ASN A 141 -3.80 -27.82 -7.54
C ASN A 141 -4.23 -27.71 -6.06
N LEU A 142 -3.87 -28.69 -5.23
CA LEU A 142 -4.22 -28.70 -3.81
C LEU A 142 -3.63 -27.51 -3.06
N ARG A 143 -2.42 -27.05 -3.43
CA ARG A 143 -1.84 -25.83 -2.85
C ARG A 143 -2.66 -24.59 -3.20
N THR A 144 -3.19 -24.49 -4.43
CA THR A 144 -4.11 -23.41 -4.83
C THR A 144 -5.34 -23.36 -3.93
N ALA A 145 -5.94 -24.51 -3.61
CA ALA A 145 -7.07 -24.59 -2.69
C ALA A 145 -6.71 -24.10 -1.27
N TYR A 146 -5.52 -24.46 -0.78
CA TYR A 146 -4.98 -23.97 0.50
C TYR A 146 -4.76 -22.46 0.49
N ILE A 147 -4.20 -21.89 -0.60
CA ILE A 147 -3.96 -20.46 -0.74
C ILE A 147 -5.29 -19.69 -0.62
N VAL A 148 -6.34 -20.12 -1.32
CA VAL A 148 -7.67 -19.51 -1.26
C VAL A 148 -8.25 -19.60 0.16
N ALA A 149 -8.18 -20.78 0.79
CA ALA A 149 -8.68 -20.98 2.15
C ALA A 149 -7.93 -20.11 3.17
N ASN A 150 -6.60 -20.10 3.13
CA ASN A 150 -5.76 -19.29 4.00
C ASN A 150 -6.05 -17.80 3.84
N THR A 151 -6.21 -17.33 2.60
CA THR A 151 -6.57 -15.95 2.30
C THR A 151 -7.89 -15.56 2.96
N HIS A 152 -8.91 -16.40 2.84
CA HIS A 152 -10.22 -16.13 3.44
C HIS A 152 -10.19 -16.20 4.97
N ILE A 153 -9.53 -17.21 5.54
CA ILE A 153 -9.44 -17.42 6.99
C ILE A 153 -8.70 -16.26 7.67
N ALA A 154 -7.58 -15.80 7.09
CA ALA A 154 -6.84 -14.68 7.63
C ALA A 154 -7.66 -13.38 7.60
N ALA A 155 -8.36 -13.09 6.51
CA ALA A 155 -9.23 -11.93 6.41
C ALA A 155 -10.39 -11.97 7.41
N CYS A 156 -11.07 -13.12 7.55
CA CYS A 156 -12.17 -13.30 8.51
C CYS A 156 -11.70 -13.16 9.96
N SER A 157 -10.59 -13.80 10.32
CA SER A 157 -10.02 -13.71 11.68
C SER A 157 -9.59 -12.29 12.04
N ALA A 158 -8.89 -11.62 11.12
CA ALA A 158 -8.44 -10.25 11.28
C ALA A 158 -9.61 -9.26 11.41
N CYS A 159 -10.64 -9.39 10.57
CA CYS A 159 -11.87 -8.61 10.66
C CYS A 159 -12.56 -8.79 12.02
N ALA A 160 -12.75 -10.04 12.47
CA ALA A 160 -13.35 -10.32 13.77
C ALA A 160 -12.53 -9.75 14.93
N THR A 161 -11.21 -9.88 14.89
CA THR A 161 -10.31 -9.30 15.90
C THR A 161 -10.40 -7.78 15.94
N TRP A 162 -10.39 -7.11 14.79
CA TRP A 162 -10.46 -5.65 14.73
C TRP A 162 -11.80 -5.13 15.27
N ILE A 163 -12.92 -5.75 14.88
CA ILE A 163 -14.26 -5.41 15.37
C ILE A 163 -14.34 -5.60 16.89
N ALA A 164 -13.78 -6.70 17.41
CA ALA A 164 -13.76 -6.95 18.85
C ALA A 164 -12.96 -5.88 19.60
N LEU A 165 -11.79 -5.50 19.08
CA LEU A 165 -10.96 -4.44 19.67
C LEU A 165 -11.63 -3.07 19.61
N ASP A 166 -12.29 -2.74 18.49
CA ASP A 166 -13.09 -1.52 18.40
C ASP A 166 -14.24 -1.50 19.40
N ARG A 167 -14.93 -2.63 19.57
CA ARG A 167 -15.98 -2.77 20.57
C ARG A 167 -15.45 -2.58 21.98
N ILE A 168 -14.27 -3.12 22.30
CA ILE A 168 -13.60 -2.96 23.61
C ILE A 168 -13.18 -1.50 23.84
N PHE A 169 -12.57 -0.83 22.85
CA PHE A 169 -12.00 0.50 23.03
C PHE A 169 -13.03 1.63 22.93
N THR A 170 -14.10 1.45 22.15
CA THR A 170 -15.05 2.52 21.83
C THR A 170 -16.47 2.23 22.33
N GLY A 171 -16.75 1.01 22.76
CA GLY A 171 -18.10 0.58 23.12
C GLY A 171 -19.07 0.56 21.94
N ARG A 172 -18.58 0.56 20.68
CA ARG A 172 -19.39 0.54 19.45
C ARG A 172 -18.72 -0.31 18.37
N PHE A 173 -19.50 -0.77 17.40
CA PHE A 173 -18.99 -1.46 16.21
C PHE A 173 -18.67 -0.44 15.10
N SER A 174 -17.68 -0.75 14.26
CA SER A 174 -17.21 0.12 13.17
C SER A 174 -17.18 -0.65 11.85
N ILE A 175 -17.91 -0.18 10.84
CA ILE A 175 -17.87 -0.77 9.49
C ILE A 175 -16.50 -0.52 8.85
N THR A 176 -15.98 0.71 8.97
CA THR A 176 -14.63 1.06 8.50
C THR A 176 -13.58 0.20 9.19
N GLY A 177 -13.68 0.01 10.51
CA GLY A 177 -12.77 -0.85 11.26
C GLY A 177 -12.86 -2.33 10.84
N ALA A 178 -14.07 -2.83 10.53
CA ALA A 178 -14.22 -4.17 9.95
C ALA A 178 -13.48 -4.30 8.60
N CYS A 179 -13.58 -3.28 7.74
CA CYS A 179 -12.91 -3.25 6.45
C CYS A 179 -11.38 -3.20 6.60
N GLU A 180 -10.86 -2.32 7.46
CA GLU A 180 -9.43 -2.22 7.80
C GLU A 180 -8.90 -3.54 8.37
N GLY A 181 -9.66 -4.18 9.26
CA GLY A 181 -9.33 -5.48 9.83
C GLY A 181 -9.24 -6.57 8.77
N ALA A 182 -10.21 -6.64 7.85
CA ALA A 182 -10.14 -7.59 6.74
C ALA A 182 -8.88 -7.37 5.88
N ILE A 183 -8.58 -6.11 5.52
CA ILE A 183 -7.37 -5.76 4.75
C ILE A 183 -6.10 -6.14 5.51
N ALA A 184 -6.02 -5.88 6.82
CA ALA A 184 -4.85 -6.25 7.62
C ALA A 184 -4.59 -7.77 7.60
N GLY A 185 -5.65 -8.59 7.64
CA GLY A 185 -5.54 -10.05 7.52
C GLY A 185 -5.10 -10.50 6.14
N LEU A 186 -5.63 -9.86 5.09
CA LEU A 186 -5.22 -10.11 3.71
C LEU A 186 -3.75 -9.77 3.49
N VAL A 187 -3.28 -8.61 3.98
CA VAL A 187 -1.86 -8.22 3.96
C VAL A 187 -0.99 -9.23 4.71
N ALA A 188 -1.41 -9.64 5.92
CA ALA A 188 -0.65 -10.54 6.78
C ALA A 188 -0.37 -11.90 6.10
N ILE A 189 -1.35 -12.42 5.37
CA ILE A 189 -1.27 -13.74 4.76
C ILE A 189 -0.64 -13.72 3.37
N THR A 190 -0.58 -12.56 2.68
CA THR A 190 0.04 -12.42 1.36
C THR A 190 1.40 -13.14 1.22
N PRO A 191 2.41 -12.91 2.10
CA PRO A 191 3.70 -13.57 1.93
C PRO A 191 3.66 -15.07 2.23
N SER A 192 2.65 -15.56 2.95
CA SER A 192 2.64 -16.88 3.60
C SER A 192 1.51 -17.81 3.20
N CYS A 193 0.56 -17.35 2.37
CA CYS A 193 -0.66 -18.07 2.03
C CYS A 193 -0.44 -19.46 1.39
N ALA A 194 0.72 -19.70 0.76
CA ALA A 194 1.11 -20.99 0.19
C ALA A 194 2.02 -21.85 1.08
N TYR A 195 2.45 -21.32 2.22
CA TYR A 195 3.47 -21.93 3.08
C TYR A 195 2.93 -22.35 4.45
N VAL A 196 1.77 -21.86 4.87
CA VAL A 196 1.24 -22.07 6.22
C VAL A 196 -0.02 -22.91 6.24
N ALA A 197 -0.24 -23.63 7.34
CA ALA A 197 -1.47 -24.37 7.56
C ALA A 197 -2.65 -23.42 7.90
N PRO A 198 -3.92 -23.81 7.67
CA PRO A 198 -5.09 -22.97 7.93
C PRO A 198 -5.19 -22.39 9.35
N TRP A 199 -4.77 -23.14 10.37
CA TRP A 199 -4.74 -22.63 11.75
C TRP A 199 -3.76 -21.47 11.91
N ALA A 200 -2.62 -21.51 11.22
CA ALA A 200 -1.60 -20.46 11.27
C ALA A 200 -2.06 -19.22 10.49
N ALA A 201 -2.86 -19.39 9.43
CA ALA A 201 -3.51 -18.28 8.75
C ALA A 201 -4.49 -17.53 9.68
N PHE A 202 -5.28 -18.26 10.46
CA PHE A 202 -6.16 -17.69 11.49
C PHE A 202 -5.38 -16.88 12.54
N VAL A 203 -4.30 -17.47 13.08
CA VAL A 203 -3.45 -16.81 14.08
C VAL A 203 -2.78 -15.58 13.48
N SER A 204 -2.30 -15.66 12.24
CA SER A 204 -1.63 -14.55 11.56
C SER A 204 -2.57 -13.37 11.29
N GLY A 205 -3.79 -13.63 10.86
CA GLY A 205 -4.82 -12.61 10.70
C GLY A 205 -5.15 -11.92 12.03
N ALA A 206 -5.42 -12.70 13.08
CA ALA A 206 -5.77 -12.16 14.40
C ALA A 206 -4.64 -11.31 15.01
N ILE A 207 -3.39 -11.81 15.02
CA ILE A 207 -2.25 -11.07 15.57
C ILE A 207 -2.02 -9.79 14.77
N THR A 208 -2.02 -9.87 13.44
CA THR A 208 -1.72 -8.70 12.60
C THR A 208 -2.79 -7.63 12.74
N ALA A 209 -4.08 -7.98 12.73
CA ALA A 209 -5.15 -7.03 13.00
C ALA A 209 -5.01 -6.35 14.36
N ALA A 210 -4.66 -7.11 15.40
CA ALA A 210 -4.45 -6.52 16.72
C ALA A 210 -3.29 -5.51 16.73
N VAL A 211 -2.16 -5.86 16.12
CA VAL A 211 -1.00 -4.98 16.04
C VAL A 211 -1.30 -3.74 15.20
N CYS A 212 -1.88 -3.90 14.01
CA CYS A 212 -2.26 -2.78 13.14
C CYS A 212 -3.26 -1.86 13.85
N ARG A 213 -4.32 -2.40 14.47
CA ARG A 213 -5.30 -1.61 15.22
C ARG A 213 -4.69 -0.80 16.36
N LEU A 214 -3.76 -1.39 17.11
CA LEU A 214 -3.05 -0.73 18.20
C LEU A 214 -2.08 0.34 17.68
N SER A 215 -1.46 0.10 16.53
CA SER A 215 -0.51 1.02 15.91
C SER A 215 -1.14 2.37 15.53
N HIS A 216 -2.45 2.44 15.25
CA HIS A 216 -3.15 3.72 14.96
C HIS A 216 -2.99 4.71 16.12
N LYS A 217 -2.98 4.23 17.37
CA LYS A 217 -2.74 5.09 18.54
C LYS A 217 -1.32 5.63 18.55
N VAL A 218 -0.35 4.82 18.14
CA VAL A 218 1.07 5.18 18.10
C VAL A 218 1.33 6.16 16.97
N THR A 219 0.84 5.91 15.76
CA THR A 219 1.04 6.82 14.61
C THR A 219 0.35 8.16 14.86
N HIS A 220 -0.83 8.16 15.47
CA HIS A 220 -1.48 9.39 15.93
C HIS A 220 -0.65 10.12 17.01
N TYR A 221 -0.04 9.40 17.96
CA TYR A 221 0.83 10.01 18.98
C TYR A 221 2.11 10.61 18.38
N LEU A 222 2.71 9.91 17.41
CA LEU A 222 3.87 10.37 16.64
C LEU A 222 3.51 11.48 15.65
N ASN A 223 2.22 11.79 15.47
CA ASN A 223 1.68 12.73 14.51
C ASN A 223 2.14 12.40 13.08
N ILE A 224 2.07 11.14 12.68
CA ILE A 224 2.24 10.73 11.29
C ILE A 224 0.89 10.97 10.61
N ASP A 225 0.88 11.76 9.54
CA ASP A 225 -0.33 12.09 8.77
C ASP A 225 -0.30 11.39 7.40
N ASP A 226 -0.48 10.07 7.43
CA ASP A 226 -0.71 9.23 6.24
C ASP A 226 -2.22 9.12 6.01
N THR A 227 -2.74 9.64 4.89
CA THR A 227 -4.19 9.87 4.69
C THR A 227 -5.02 8.61 4.80
N ILE A 228 -4.53 7.54 4.18
CA ILE A 228 -5.24 6.27 4.06
C ILE A 228 -4.67 5.23 5.02
N GLU A 229 -3.78 5.68 5.92
CA GLU A 229 -3.14 4.83 6.93
C GLU A 229 -2.43 3.61 6.30
N ALA A 230 -1.89 3.76 5.08
CA ALA A 230 -1.23 2.67 4.36
C ALA A 230 0.02 2.18 5.08
N PHE A 231 0.72 3.05 5.80
CA PHE A 231 1.79 2.63 6.71
C PHE A 231 1.28 1.65 7.79
N ASN A 232 0.13 1.93 8.41
CA ASN A 232 -0.44 1.07 9.44
C ASN A 232 -0.93 -0.26 8.90
N LEU A 233 -1.63 -0.27 7.75
CA LEU A 233 -2.20 -1.50 7.21
C LEU A 233 -1.19 -2.31 6.40
N HIS A 234 -0.41 -1.67 5.52
CA HIS A 234 0.48 -2.37 4.58
C HIS A 234 1.89 -2.53 5.11
N ALA A 235 2.53 -1.50 5.69
CA ALA A 235 3.88 -1.67 6.21
C ALA A 235 3.89 -2.51 7.49
N ILE A 236 3.16 -2.08 8.53
CA ILE A 236 3.10 -2.83 9.78
C ILE A 236 2.47 -4.21 9.55
N GLY A 237 1.39 -4.28 8.77
CA GLY A 237 0.78 -5.56 8.43
C GLY A 237 1.72 -6.51 7.69
N GLY A 238 2.43 -6.00 6.69
CA GLY A 238 3.40 -6.80 5.91
C GLY A 238 4.60 -7.25 6.75
N ILE A 239 5.09 -6.38 7.64
CA ILE A 239 6.19 -6.71 8.58
C ILE A 239 5.76 -7.82 9.53
N VAL A 240 4.59 -7.70 10.16
CA VAL A 240 4.07 -8.73 11.08
C VAL A 240 3.81 -10.03 10.32
N GLY A 241 3.20 -9.97 9.13
CA GLY A 241 3.00 -11.13 8.27
C GLY A 241 4.30 -11.83 7.88
N GLY A 242 5.33 -11.07 7.49
CA GLY A 242 6.66 -11.59 7.17
C GLY A 242 7.37 -12.22 8.36
N ILE A 243 7.23 -11.65 9.56
CA ILE A 243 7.74 -12.26 10.80
C ILE A 243 7.02 -13.58 11.10
N LEU A 244 5.68 -13.58 11.07
CA LEU A 244 4.87 -14.77 11.34
C LEU A 244 5.09 -15.87 10.31
N LEU A 245 5.41 -15.52 9.06
CA LEU A 245 5.88 -16.47 8.06
C LEU A 245 7.15 -17.20 8.51
N GLY A 246 8.14 -16.48 9.04
CA GLY A 246 9.36 -17.08 9.58
C GLY A 246 9.09 -18.07 10.72
N PHE A 247 7.99 -17.88 11.46
CA PHE A 247 7.55 -18.84 12.46
C PHE A 247 6.81 -20.04 11.85
N PHE A 248 5.83 -19.79 10.97
CA PHE A 248 4.81 -20.77 10.60
C PHE A 248 5.01 -21.47 9.25
N ALA A 249 6.01 -21.08 8.45
CA ALA A 249 6.30 -21.74 7.18
C ALA A 249 6.50 -23.26 7.37
N SER A 250 5.83 -24.05 6.54
CA SER A 250 5.79 -25.51 6.62
C SER A 250 6.17 -26.13 5.28
N PRO A 251 7.24 -26.96 5.22
CA PRO A 251 7.62 -27.68 4.01
C PRO A 251 6.50 -28.56 3.47
N ARG A 252 5.68 -29.13 4.38
CA ARG A 252 4.55 -29.98 4.02
C ARG A 252 3.46 -29.24 3.24
N VAL A 253 3.23 -27.96 3.57
CA VAL A 253 2.23 -27.14 2.87
C VAL A 253 2.79 -26.65 1.54
N ALA A 254 4.06 -26.24 1.52
CA ALA A 254 4.74 -25.82 0.31
C ALA A 254 4.72 -26.91 -0.77
N ALA A 255 4.98 -28.17 -0.37
CA ALA A 255 5.03 -29.34 -1.24
C ALA A 255 3.66 -29.85 -1.74
N LEU A 256 2.53 -29.19 -1.41
CA LEU A 256 1.20 -29.59 -1.89
C LEU A 256 1.00 -29.38 -3.40
N ASP A 257 1.94 -28.71 -4.07
CA ASP A 257 2.00 -28.65 -5.54
C ASP A 257 2.79 -29.81 -6.16
N GLY A 258 3.42 -30.66 -5.34
CA GLY A 258 4.25 -31.78 -5.77
C GLY A 258 5.66 -31.42 -6.23
N ALA A 259 6.10 -30.17 -6.09
CA ALA A 259 7.39 -29.70 -6.64
C ALA A 259 8.15 -28.71 -5.76
N THR A 260 7.46 -27.87 -4.98
CA THR A 260 8.13 -26.82 -4.22
C THR A 260 8.74 -27.36 -2.93
N GLU A 261 10.03 -27.11 -2.78
CA GLU A 261 10.81 -27.48 -1.60
C GLU A 261 11.27 -26.22 -0.87
N ILE A 262 11.06 -26.18 0.44
CA ILE A 262 11.56 -25.14 1.35
C ILE A 262 12.03 -25.82 2.64
N ASP A 263 12.98 -25.20 3.34
CA ASP A 263 13.40 -25.68 4.67
C ASP A 263 12.33 -25.42 5.75
N GLY A 264 11.45 -24.45 5.51
CA GLY A 264 10.35 -24.10 6.41
C GLY A 264 10.73 -23.02 7.42
N GLY A 265 9.90 -22.86 8.45
CA GLY A 265 10.10 -21.90 9.53
C GLY A 265 10.37 -22.60 10.86
N TRP A 266 10.10 -21.89 11.96
CA TRP A 266 10.28 -22.42 13.31
C TRP A 266 9.44 -23.67 13.61
N VAL A 267 8.23 -23.77 13.05
CA VAL A 267 7.40 -24.99 13.16
C VAL A 267 8.05 -26.22 12.52
N ALA A 268 9.05 -26.02 11.65
CA ALA A 268 9.85 -27.07 11.03
C ALA A 268 11.29 -27.15 11.61
N HIS A 269 11.56 -26.46 12.73
CA HIS A 269 12.87 -26.35 13.36
C HIS A 269 13.95 -25.63 12.50
N HIS A 270 13.55 -24.90 11.45
CA HIS A 270 14.45 -24.07 10.66
C HIS A 270 14.51 -22.65 11.23
N TRP A 271 15.28 -22.47 12.30
CA TRP A 271 15.29 -21.22 13.09
C TRP A 271 15.84 -20.01 12.33
N ILE A 272 16.77 -20.24 11.41
CA ILE A 272 17.42 -19.20 10.61
C ILE A 272 16.43 -18.51 9.66
N GLN A 273 15.29 -19.13 9.35
CA GLN A 273 14.26 -18.53 8.51
C GLN A 273 13.83 -17.14 9.02
N LEU A 274 13.71 -16.97 10.34
CA LEU A 274 13.36 -15.67 10.90
C LEU A 274 14.42 -14.61 10.58
N GLY A 275 15.71 -14.98 10.58
CA GLY A 275 16.79 -14.10 10.14
C GLY A 275 16.67 -13.71 8.66
N HIS A 276 16.29 -14.65 7.79
CA HIS A 276 16.05 -14.36 6.37
C HIS A 276 14.87 -13.39 6.18
N GLN A 277 13.76 -13.61 6.90
CA GLN A 277 12.61 -12.70 6.85
C GLN A 277 12.95 -11.30 7.38
N LEU A 278 13.76 -11.19 8.43
CA LEU A 278 14.21 -9.90 8.94
C LEU A 278 15.13 -9.17 7.96
N ALA A 279 16.02 -9.89 7.27
CA ALA A 279 16.86 -9.32 6.23
C ALA A 279 16.01 -8.76 5.06
N ASP A 280 15.00 -9.51 4.64
CA ASP A 280 14.01 -9.10 3.63
C ASP A 280 13.28 -7.82 4.04
N ILE A 281 12.65 -7.84 5.22
CA ILE A 281 11.93 -6.69 5.80
C ILE A 281 12.81 -5.45 5.88
N CYS A 282 14.03 -5.57 6.44
CA CYS A 282 14.93 -4.45 6.62
C CYS A 282 15.42 -3.89 5.28
N ALA A 283 15.81 -4.74 4.33
CA ALA A 283 16.29 -4.30 3.03
C ALA A 283 15.20 -3.58 2.24
N ILE A 284 13.99 -4.14 2.20
CA ILE A 284 12.85 -3.55 1.47
C ILE A 284 12.42 -2.23 2.13
N SER A 285 12.32 -2.20 3.46
CA SER A 285 11.95 -0.98 4.18
C SER A 285 12.97 0.14 3.95
N LEU A 286 14.27 -0.16 4.06
CA LEU A 286 15.32 0.84 3.88
C LEU A 286 15.35 1.35 2.43
N TRP A 287 15.30 0.45 1.45
CA TRP A 287 15.30 0.82 0.03
C TRP A 287 14.08 1.66 -0.33
N SER A 288 12.89 1.22 0.09
CA SER A 288 11.65 1.95 -0.18
C SER A 288 11.67 3.33 0.49
N PHE A 289 12.03 3.42 1.77
CA PHE A 289 12.03 4.70 2.48
C PHE A 289 13.00 5.70 1.84
N VAL A 290 14.26 5.29 1.66
CA VAL A 290 15.31 6.20 1.18
C VAL A 290 15.04 6.65 -0.24
N LEU A 291 14.74 5.72 -1.16
CA LEU A 291 14.52 6.10 -2.55
C LEU A 291 13.21 6.85 -2.75
N THR A 292 12.14 6.52 -2.02
CA THR A 292 10.91 7.31 -2.08
C THR A 292 11.19 8.76 -1.68
N TYR A 293 11.91 8.98 -0.58
CA TYR A 293 12.25 10.33 -0.13
C TYR A 293 13.09 11.10 -1.16
N ILE A 294 14.09 10.44 -1.76
CA ILE A 294 14.94 11.03 -2.82
C ILE A 294 14.10 11.37 -4.06
N ILE A 295 13.24 10.47 -4.52
CA ILE A 295 12.37 10.69 -5.67
C ILE A 295 11.45 11.87 -5.42
N CYS A 296 10.80 11.93 -4.24
CA CYS A 296 9.95 13.05 -3.89
C CYS A 296 10.73 14.37 -3.87
N PHE A 297 11.93 14.38 -3.29
CA PHE A 297 12.81 15.54 -3.30
C PHE A 297 13.15 16.01 -4.72
N CYS A 298 13.59 15.10 -5.58
CA CYS A 298 13.97 15.41 -6.96
C CYS A 298 12.78 15.93 -7.77
N VAL A 299 11.62 15.27 -7.70
CA VAL A 299 10.42 15.70 -8.43
C VAL A 299 9.94 17.07 -7.93
N ASN A 300 9.91 17.28 -6.61
CA ASN A 300 9.45 18.53 -6.03
C ASN A 300 10.34 19.74 -6.38
N TYR A 301 11.60 19.51 -6.78
CA TYR A 301 12.52 20.57 -7.21
C TYR A 301 12.28 21.02 -8.67
N ILE A 302 11.55 20.24 -9.47
CA ILE A 302 11.25 20.58 -10.86
C ILE A 302 10.11 21.60 -10.91
N PRO A 303 10.30 22.78 -11.54
CA PRO A 303 9.24 23.78 -11.68
C PRO A 303 8.00 23.18 -12.37
N GLY A 304 6.84 23.38 -11.77
CA GLY A 304 5.56 22.82 -12.24
C GLY A 304 5.25 21.41 -11.73
N LEU A 305 6.16 20.76 -11.01
CA LEU A 305 5.94 19.43 -10.40
C LEU A 305 6.05 19.44 -8.86
N HIS A 306 5.73 20.56 -8.23
CA HIS A 306 5.65 20.62 -6.77
C HIS A 306 4.60 19.61 -6.27
N LEU A 307 4.96 18.82 -5.25
CA LEU A 307 4.13 17.69 -4.83
C LEU A 307 2.93 18.14 -3.99
N ARG A 308 3.02 19.29 -3.35
CA ARG A 308 2.01 19.81 -2.42
C ARG A 308 1.28 21.01 -3.02
N LEU A 309 -0.02 21.07 -2.79
CA LEU A 309 -0.84 22.25 -3.01
C LEU A 309 -0.39 23.41 -2.11
N THR A 310 -0.65 24.64 -2.56
CA THR A 310 -0.51 25.82 -1.70
C THR A 310 -1.55 25.80 -0.57
N PRO A 311 -1.35 26.53 0.55
CA PRO A 311 -2.33 26.57 1.63
C PRO A 311 -3.74 27.02 1.18
N GLU A 312 -3.82 27.93 0.22
CA GLU A 312 -5.07 28.43 -0.36
C GLU A 312 -5.75 27.36 -1.21
N GLU A 313 -5.00 26.64 -2.04
CA GLU A 313 -5.49 25.50 -2.84
C GLU A 313 -5.93 24.33 -1.94
N GLU A 314 -5.18 24.04 -0.87
CA GLU A 314 -5.54 23.01 0.13
C GLU A 314 -6.86 23.37 0.83
N LEU A 315 -7.12 24.65 1.10
CA LEU A 315 -8.36 25.12 1.70
C LEU A 315 -9.55 25.05 0.72
N ALA A 316 -9.33 25.36 -0.56
CA ALA A 316 -10.35 25.25 -1.60
C ALA A 316 -10.78 23.79 -1.84
N GLY A 317 -9.89 22.84 -1.56
CA GLY A 317 -10.11 21.41 -1.70
C GLY A 317 -9.46 20.84 -2.95
N CYS A 318 -8.83 19.67 -2.81
CA CYS A 318 -8.08 19.03 -3.89
C CYS A 318 -8.95 18.75 -5.13
N ASP A 319 -10.21 18.37 -4.94
CA ASP A 319 -11.13 18.10 -6.05
C ASP A 319 -11.35 19.35 -6.90
N MET A 320 -11.56 20.52 -6.29
CA MET A 320 -11.75 21.80 -7.00
C MET A 320 -10.51 22.21 -7.81
N MET A 321 -9.31 21.81 -7.36
CA MET A 321 -8.05 22.26 -7.94
C MET A 321 -7.48 21.29 -8.97
N GLU A 322 -7.73 20.00 -8.83
CA GLU A 322 -7.09 18.95 -9.63
C GLU A 322 -8.09 18.14 -10.47
N ILE A 323 -9.39 18.21 -10.19
CA ILE A 323 -10.43 17.39 -10.84
C ILE A 323 -11.45 18.29 -11.55
N TYR A 324 -11.73 18.01 -12.83
CA TYR A 324 -12.72 18.76 -13.59
C TYR A 324 -14.15 18.46 -13.11
N GLU A 325 -14.47 17.19 -12.86
CA GLU A 325 -15.75 16.78 -12.30
C GLU A 325 -15.79 16.97 -10.78
N VAL A 326 -16.21 18.15 -10.33
CA VAL A 326 -16.45 18.40 -8.91
C VAL A 326 -17.73 17.69 -8.47
N GLY A 327 -17.65 16.86 -7.42
CA GLY A 327 -18.82 16.17 -6.84
C GLY A 327 -19.89 17.16 -6.38
N GLY A 328 -21.15 16.91 -6.79
CA GLY A 328 -22.28 17.83 -6.63
C GLY A 328 -22.51 18.36 -5.22
N ALA A 329 -22.07 19.60 -5.00
CA ALA A 329 -22.55 20.50 -3.94
C ALA A 329 -22.23 21.99 -4.24
N TYR A 330 -21.68 22.31 -5.41
CA TYR A 330 -21.36 23.68 -5.81
C TYR A 330 -22.10 24.01 -7.11
N ASP A 331 -23.27 24.64 -6.98
CA ASP A 331 -24.01 25.23 -8.10
C ASP A 331 -23.41 26.59 -8.54
N GLU A 332 -22.21 26.92 -8.05
CA GLU A 332 -21.46 28.10 -8.47
C GLU A 332 -20.14 27.64 -9.08
N GLU A 333 -20.02 27.76 -10.41
CA GLU A 333 -18.73 27.71 -11.09
C GLU A 333 -17.81 28.76 -10.43
N PRO A 334 -16.62 28.38 -9.92
CA PRO A 334 -15.68 29.39 -9.47
C PRO A 334 -15.25 30.22 -10.68
N GLU A 335 -15.62 31.50 -10.71
CA GLU A 335 -15.34 32.49 -11.77
C GLU A 335 -13.84 32.71 -12.07
N THR A 336 -12.91 31.89 -11.55
CA THR A 336 -11.47 32.13 -11.65
C THR A 336 -10.57 30.90 -11.88
N ALA A 337 -11.11 29.71 -12.15
CA ALA A 337 -10.27 28.56 -12.49
C ALA A 337 -9.79 28.61 -13.96
N ALA A 338 -8.86 29.52 -14.27
CA ALA A 338 -8.16 29.47 -15.55
C ALA A 338 -7.32 28.18 -15.63
N PRO A 339 -7.38 27.41 -16.74
CA PRO A 339 -6.60 26.19 -16.88
C PRO A 339 -5.10 26.49 -16.81
N ILE A 340 -4.39 25.71 -15.98
CA ILE A 340 -2.94 25.85 -15.71
C ILE A 340 -2.08 25.61 -16.98
N PHE A 341 -2.65 24.99 -18.02
CA PHE A 341 -1.98 24.81 -19.31
C PHE A 341 -2.16 26.04 -20.22
N GLY A 342 -1.29 27.04 -20.07
CA GLY A 342 -1.19 28.13 -21.05
C GLY A 342 -0.46 29.40 -20.63
N GLN A 343 -0.18 29.62 -19.34
CA GLN A 343 0.50 30.84 -18.88
C GLN A 343 2.01 30.67 -18.74
N SER A 344 2.68 30.33 -19.84
CA SER A 344 4.06 30.76 -20.07
C SER A 344 4.26 30.81 -21.58
N PHE A 345 4.96 31.83 -22.09
CA PHE A 345 5.16 32.19 -23.51
C PHE A 345 4.28 33.33 -24.04
N ALA A 346 4.21 34.45 -23.32
CA ALA A 346 4.05 35.77 -23.94
C ALA A 346 4.72 36.84 -23.08
N GLY A 347 6.04 36.87 -23.10
CA GLY A 347 6.77 38.08 -22.77
C GLY A 347 6.60 39.08 -23.92
N ASN A 348 5.98 40.22 -23.63
CA ASN A 348 6.43 41.52 -24.12
C ASN A 348 5.62 42.62 -23.43
N ALA A 349 6.33 43.43 -22.64
CA ALA A 349 5.84 44.68 -22.11
C ALA A 349 5.58 45.68 -23.27
N SER A 350 4.51 46.46 -23.13
CA SER A 350 4.32 47.72 -23.85
C SER A 350 3.84 48.76 -22.82
N PRO A 351 4.55 49.89 -22.63
CA PRO A 351 4.16 50.95 -21.72
C PRO A 351 3.30 51.99 -22.45
N ALA A 352 1.98 51.91 -22.33
CA ALA A 352 1.06 53.00 -22.66
C ALA A 352 -0.27 52.76 -21.95
N ASP A 353 -0.55 53.59 -20.94
CA ASP A 353 -1.86 54.02 -20.42
C ASP A 353 -1.84 54.17 -18.89
N LEU A 354 -1.18 55.24 -18.46
CA LEU A 354 -1.45 55.89 -17.20
C LEU A 354 -1.72 57.38 -17.48
N SER A 355 -2.92 57.66 -17.99
CA SER A 355 -3.55 58.98 -17.86
C SER A 355 -5.06 58.84 -17.99
N GLU A 356 -5.74 58.82 -16.84
CA GLU A 356 -7.03 59.48 -16.58
C GLU A 356 -7.69 58.84 -15.34
N LYS A 357 -7.65 59.57 -14.22
CA LYS A 357 -8.80 59.84 -13.33
C LYS A 357 -8.34 60.61 -12.08
N VAL A 358 -8.73 61.89 -12.10
CA VAL A 358 -9.00 62.86 -11.01
C VAL A 358 -7.97 63.00 -9.89
#